data_AF-V5G4V5-F1
#
_entry.id   AF-V5G4V5-F1
#
_cell.length_a   1.000
_cell.length_b   1.000
_cell.length_c   1.000
_cell.angle_alpha   90.00
_cell.angle_beta   90.00
_cell.angle_gamma   90.00
#
_symmetry.space_group_name_H-M   'P 1'
#
loop_
_entity.id
_entity.type
_entity.pdbx_description
1 polymer ?
#
loop_
_entity_poly.entity_id
_entity_poly.type
_entity_poly.pdbx_seq_one_letter_code
_entity_poly.pdbx_strand_id
1 'polypeptide(L)'
;DDNIQALKNKIKIINYPRPLYEDYAVSPKYPIAIALTQFHILLAYTDTIKGLCLLNQEVVYENNYNEAFGKLVNIIKDVRTGDIWAITENAVFRFKITREERNVWQIFCKTNSLI
;
A
#
# COMPACT_ATOMS: atom_id res chain seq x y z
N ASP A 1 -25.89 -2.47 21.12
CA ASP A 1 -24.91 -3.46 20.62
C ASP A 1 -25.04 -3.87 19.15
N ASP A 2 -26.20 -3.67 18.49
CA ASP A 2 -26.38 -4.02 17.06
C ASP A 2 -25.44 -3.27 16.09
N ASN A 3 -24.97 -2.08 16.48
CA ASN A 3 -24.17 -1.22 15.63
C ASN A 3 -22.74 -1.75 15.40
N ILE A 4 -22.15 -2.45 16.39
CA ILE A 4 -20.80 -3.00 16.28
C ILE A 4 -20.78 -4.25 15.39
N GLN A 5 -21.80 -5.10 15.48
CA GLN A 5 -21.98 -6.25 14.59
C GLN A 5 -22.17 -5.82 13.12
N ALA A 6 -22.97 -4.79 12.89
CA ALA A 6 -23.17 -4.22 11.55
C ALA A 6 -21.87 -3.64 10.95
N LEU A 7 -21.04 -3.00 11.78
CA LEU A 7 -19.73 -2.50 11.36
C LEU A 7 -18.77 -3.64 11.00
N LYS A 8 -18.73 -4.71 11.81
CA LYS A 8 -17.87 -5.88 11.53
C LYS A 8 -18.15 -6.50 10.15
N ASN A 9 -19.42 -6.55 9.73
CA ASN A 9 -19.79 -7.10 8.42
C ASN A 9 -19.41 -6.18 7.24
N LYS A 10 -19.14 -4.90 7.48
CA LYS A 10 -18.72 -3.94 6.44
C LYS A 10 -17.21 -3.73 6.37
N ILE A 11 -16.46 -4.20 7.37
CA ILE A 11 -15.02 -4.03 7.43
C ILE A 11 -14.36 -5.17 6.66
N LYS A 12 -13.61 -4.83 5.61
CA LYS A 12 -12.69 -5.76 4.97
C LYS A 12 -11.37 -5.73 5.72
N ILE A 13 -11.04 -6.82 6.42
CA ILE A 13 -9.73 -7.00 7.03
C ILE A 13 -8.72 -7.26 5.91
N ILE A 14 -7.66 -6.46 5.88
CA ILE A 14 -6.54 -6.64 4.96
C ILE A 14 -5.41 -7.28 5.75
N ASN A 15 -5.06 -8.50 5.39
CA ASN A 15 -3.95 -9.17 6.04
C ASN A 15 -2.64 -8.54 5.55
N TYR A 16 -1.75 -8.31 6.50
CA TYR A 16 -0.43 -7.78 6.20
C TYR A 16 0.30 -8.71 5.20
N PRO A 17 0.86 -8.18 4.09
CA PRO A 17 1.54 -8.99 3.09
C PRO A 17 2.72 -9.71 3.76
N ARG A 18 2.65 -11.04 3.82
CA ARG A 18 3.78 -11.83 4.33
C ARG A 18 4.92 -11.73 3.32
N PRO A 19 6.16 -11.46 3.77
CA PRO A 19 7.31 -11.54 2.88
C PRO A 19 7.39 -12.96 2.28
N LEU A 20 7.65 -13.06 0.98
CA LEU A 20 7.77 -14.34 0.26
C LEU A 20 8.94 -15.21 0.78
N TYR A 21 9.89 -14.58 1.48
CA TYR A 21 11.00 -15.23 2.15
C TYR A 21 11.01 -14.79 3.63
N GLU A 22 10.87 -15.75 4.53
CA GLU A 22 10.98 -15.54 5.98
C GLU A 22 12.47 -15.53 6.36
N ASP A 23 13.15 -14.41 6.12
CA ASP A 23 14.45 -14.18 6.74
C ASP A 23 14.24 -13.84 8.21
N TYR A 24 14.19 -14.86 9.07
CA TYR A 24 14.03 -14.75 10.53
C TYR A 24 15.09 -13.87 11.23
N ALA A 25 16.14 -13.46 10.53
CA ALA A 25 17.15 -12.51 11.00
C ALA A 25 16.74 -11.03 10.82
N VAL A 26 15.76 -10.74 9.97
CA VAL A 26 15.25 -9.38 9.74
C VAL A 26 13.96 -9.24 10.53
N SER A 27 14.03 -8.54 11.65
CA SER A 27 12.84 -8.11 12.42
C SER A 27 11.72 -7.68 11.47
N PRO A 28 10.45 -8.10 11.68
CA PRO A 28 9.36 -7.72 10.81
C PRO A 28 9.34 -6.19 10.69
N LYS A 29 9.74 -5.67 9.52
CA LYS A 29 9.68 -4.23 9.26
C LYS A 29 8.21 -3.89 9.18
N TYR A 30 7.67 -3.30 10.24
CA TYR A 30 6.31 -2.78 10.24
C TYR A 30 6.24 -1.54 9.36
N PRO A 31 5.09 -1.28 8.73
CA PRO A 31 4.94 -0.06 7.97
C PRO A 31 4.99 1.14 8.92
N ILE A 32 5.83 2.11 8.58
CA ILE A 32 5.98 3.38 9.32
C ILE A 32 4.80 4.32 9.07
N ALA A 33 4.19 4.22 7.89
CA ALA A 33 3.08 5.06 7.47
C ALA A 33 2.28 4.40 6.35
N ILE A 34 1.05 4.88 6.16
CA ILE A 34 0.10 4.35 5.19
C ILE A 34 -0.56 5.52 4.46
N ALA A 35 -0.66 5.42 3.13
CA ALA A 35 -1.47 6.33 2.32
C ALA A 35 -2.48 5.56 1.47
N LEU A 36 -3.74 6.03 1.48
CA LEU A 36 -4.84 5.41 0.75
C LEU A 36 -5.11 6.15 -0.56
N THR A 37 -5.10 5.41 -1.67
CA THR A 37 -5.53 5.89 -2.99
C THR A 37 -6.96 5.39 -3.27
N GLN A 38 -7.44 5.55 -4.50
CA GLN A 38 -8.80 5.09 -4.84
C GLN A 38 -8.91 3.56 -4.86
N PHE A 39 -7.86 2.87 -5.32
CA PHE A 39 -7.87 1.41 -5.50
C PHE A 39 -6.69 0.70 -4.81
N HIS A 40 -5.76 1.44 -4.21
CA HIS A 40 -4.56 0.89 -3.58
C HIS A 40 -4.30 1.46 -2.18
N ILE A 41 -3.50 0.72 -1.43
CA ILE A 41 -2.87 1.14 -0.18
C ILE A 41 -1.37 1.19 -0.42
N LEU A 42 -0.77 2.34 -0.17
CA LEU A 42 0.68 2.47 -0.11
C LEU A 42 1.12 2.25 1.33
N LEU A 43 1.92 1.21 1.54
CA LEU A 43 2.61 0.89 2.78
C LEU A 43 4.04 1.40 2.69
N ALA A 44 4.40 2.35 3.54
CA ALA A 44 5.74 2.86 3.65
C ALA A 44 6.52 2.07 4.71
N TYR A 45 7.70 1.59 4.36
CA TYR A 45 8.70 0.99 5.23
C TYR A 45 9.94 1.87 5.23
N THR A 46 10.86 1.64 6.16
CA THR A 46 12.10 2.45 6.25
C THR A 46 12.97 2.39 4.99
N ASP A 47 12.86 1.31 4.22
CA ASP A 47 13.65 1.02 3.02
C ASP A 47 12.81 0.91 1.73
N THR A 48 11.50 0.68 1.85
CA THR A 48 10.65 0.35 0.69
C THR A 48 9.29 1.01 0.77
N ILE A 49 8.65 1.22 -0.38
CA ILE A 49 7.21 1.50 -0.46
C ILE A 49 6.56 0.39 -1.25
N LYS A 50 5.51 -0.22 -0.68
CA LYS A 50 4.73 -1.28 -1.31
C LYS A 50 3.32 -0.78 -1.59
N GLY A 51 2.83 -0.96 -2.81
CA GLY A 51 1.44 -0.71 -3.18
C GLY A 51 0.65 -2.00 -3.19
N LEU A 52 -0.33 -2.13 -2.30
CA LEU A 52 -1.30 -3.22 -2.30
C LEU A 52 -2.56 -2.80 -3.01
N CYS A 53 -3.11 -3.65 -3.87
CA CYS A 53 -4.42 -3.42 -4.45
C CYS A 53 -5.53 -3.83 -3.48
N LEU A 54 -6.51 -2.94 -3.27
CA LEU A 54 -7.63 -3.16 -2.35
C LEU A 54 -8.56 -4.31 -2.78
N LEU A 55 -8.59 -4.62 -4.08
CA LEU A 55 -9.48 -5.62 -4.65
C LEU A 55 -8.97 -7.04 -4.38
N ASN A 56 -7.75 -7.34 -4.84
CA ASN A 56 -7.13 -8.67 -4.76
C ASN A 56 -6.11 -8.84 -3.61
N GLN A 57 -5.77 -7.76 -2.89
CA GLN A 57 -4.74 -7.74 -1.82
C GLN A 57 -3.33 -8.13 -2.29
N GLU A 58 -3.06 -8.09 -3.59
CA GLU A 58 -1.74 -8.38 -4.14
C GLU A 58 -0.86 -7.12 -4.14
N VAL A 59 0.45 -7.32 -3.98
CA VAL A 59 1.46 -6.26 -4.14
C VAL A 59 1.61 -5.99 -5.63
N VAL A 60 1.13 -4.83 -6.08
CA VAL A 60 1.19 -4.40 -7.49
C VAL A 60 2.36 -3.46 -7.76
N TYR A 61 2.97 -2.93 -6.70
CA TYR A 61 4.07 -1.99 -6.78
C TYR A 61 5.02 -2.20 -5.61
N GLU A 62 6.32 -2.16 -5.90
CA GLU A 62 7.37 -2.14 -4.90
C GLU A 62 8.48 -1.21 -5.40
N ASN A 63 8.89 -0.27 -4.56
CA ASN A 63 10.02 0.60 -4.84
C ASN A 63 10.96 0.66 -3.65
N ASN A 64 12.22 0.39 -3.93
CA ASN A 64 13.30 0.41 -2.94
C ASN A 64 13.95 1.79 -2.92
N TYR A 65 14.09 2.36 -1.74
CA TYR A 65 14.82 3.61 -1.53
C TYR A 65 16.27 3.26 -1.18
N ASN A 66 17.20 3.77 -1.97
CA ASN A 66 18.63 3.61 -1.73
C ASN A 66 19.09 4.55 -0.59
N GLU A 67 20.14 4.17 0.14
CA GLU A 67 20.75 4.97 1.21
C GLU A 67 21.18 6.37 0.75
N ALA A 68 21.39 6.56 -0.56
CA ALA A 68 21.72 7.86 -1.16
C ALA A 68 20.73 8.99 -0.81
N PHE A 69 19.45 8.67 -0.59
CA PHE A 69 18.41 9.65 -0.24
C PHE A 69 18.00 9.60 1.24
N GLY A 70 18.69 8.78 2.04
CA GLY A 70 18.35 8.49 3.42
C GLY A 70 17.16 7.55 3.56
N LYS A 71 16.82 7.21 4.81
CA LYS A 71 15.68 6.32 5.11
C LYS A 71 14.37 7.02 4.85
N LEU A 72 13.34 6.25 4.47
CA LEU A 72 11.98 6.78 4.39
C LEU A 72 11.47 7.04 5.80
N VAL A 73 10.96 8.24 6.03
CA VAL A 73 10.47 8.71 7.33
C VAL A 73 8.95 8.71 7.35
N ASN A 74 8.31 9.13 6.26
CA ASN A 74 6.85 9.20 6.21
C ASN A 74 6.30 9.21 4.77
N ILE A 75 5.01 8.90 4.63
CA ILE A 75 4.22 9.15 3.43
C ILE A 75 2.96 9.93 3.81
N ILE A 76 2.67 11.01 3.08
CA ILE A 76 1.56 11.92 3.37
C ILE A 76 0.73 12.11 2.10
N LYS A 77 -0.59 12.10 2.25
CA LYS A 77 -1.53 12.47 1.18
C LYS A 77 -2.10 13.85 1.45
N ASP A 78 -1.96 14.77 0.51
CA ASP A 78 -2.65 16.04 0.55
C ASP A 78 -4.13 15.83 0.21
N VAL A 79 -5.01 16.18 1.14
CA VAL A 79 -6.47 16.00 1.00
C VAL A 79 -7.05 16.96 -0.05
N ARG A 80 -6.40 18.10 -0.29
CA ARG A 80 -6.91 19.12 -1.22
C ARG A 80 -6.53 18.83 -2.66
N THR A 81 -5.28 18.44 -2.90
CA THR A 81 -4.79 18.14 -4.26
C THR A 81 -4.92 16.66 -4.62
N GLY A 82 -4.99 15.78 -3.62
CA GLY A 82 -4.90 14.34 -3.82
C GLY A 82 -3.48 13.83 -4.06
N ASP A 83 -2.48 14.72 -4.12
CA ASP A 83 -1.09 14.35 -4.34
C ASP A 83 -0.51 13.62 -3.12
N ILE A 84 0.28 12.59 -3.38
CA ILE A 84 0.97 11.82 -2.35
C ILE A 84 2.44 12.20 -2.35
N TRP A 85 2.99 12.40 -1.17
CA TRP A 85 4.35 12.85 -0.93
C TRP A 85 5.07 11.84 -0.03
N ALA A 86 6.22 11.36 -0.49
CA ALA A 86 7.10 10.50 0.28
C ALA A 86 8.26 11.33 0.81
N ILE A 87 8.47 11.30 2.13
CA ILE A 87 9.47 12.10 2.84
C ILE A 87 10.56 11.16 3.33
N THR A 88 11.78 11.36 2.84
CA THR A 88 13.00 10.71 3.35
C THR A 88 13.81 11.70 4.17
N GLU A 89 14.86 11.22 4.84
CA GLU A 89 15.74 12.08 5.64
C GLU A 89 16.38 13.20 4.82
N ASN A 90 16.75 12.92 3.56
CA ASN A 90 17.50 13.87 2.72
C ASN A 90 16.71 14.41 1.52
N ALA A 91 15.49 13.95 1.27
CA ALA A 91 14.72 14.34 0.09
C ALA A 91 13.19 14.21 0.27
N VAL A 92 12.44 14.91 -0.57
CA VAL A 92 10.98 14.78 -0.67
C VAL A 92 10.61 14.44 -2.10
N PHE A 93 9.85 13.37 -2.27
CA PHE A 93 9.43 12.86 -3.58
C PHE A 93 7.92 13.02 -3.74
N ARG A 94 7.50 13.51 -4.91
CA ARG A 94 6.09 13.49 -5.29
C ARG A 94 5.74 12.17 -5.96
N PHE A 95 4.81 11.44 -5.36
CA PHE A 95 4.34 10.16 -5.86
C PHE A 95 3.25 10.39 -6.90
N LYS A 96 3.58 10.19 -8.17
CA LYS A 96 2.63 10.35 -9.27
C LYS A 96 1.93 9.03 -9.55
N ILE A 97 0.67 8.92 -9.15
CA ILE A 97 -0.17 7.78 -9.49
C ILE A 97 -0.52 7.89 -10.98
N THR A 98 -0.20 6.85 -11.75
CA THR A 98 -0.57 6.79 -13.17
C THR A 98 -1.23 5.47 -13.48
N ARG A 99 -2.42 5.51 -14.12
CA ARG A 99 -3.12 4.33 -14.65
C ARG A 99 -3.43 3.29 -13.57
N GLU A 100 -3.94 3.75 -12.44
CA GLU A 100 -4.29 2.92 -11.29
C GLU A 100 -5.38 1.88 -11.62
N GLU A 101 -6.27 2.25 -12.52
CA GLU A 101 -7.42 1.48 -13.00
C GLU A 101 -7.06 0.41 -14.05
N ARG A 102 -5.86 0.47 -14.63
CA ARG A 102 -5.50 -0.29 -15.84
C ARG A 102 -5.56 -1.81 -15.65
N ASN A 103 -5.41 -2.33 -14.45
CA ASN A 103 -5.45 -3.77 -14.19
C ASN A 103 -6.75 -4.23 -13.51
N VAL A 104 -7.66 -3.32 -13.19
CA VAL A 104 -8.90 -3.63 -12.46
C VAL A 104 -9.81 -4.57 -13.27
N TRP A 105 -9.93 -4.34 -14.57
CA TRP A 105 -10.73 -5.18 -15.47
C TRP A 105 -10.19 -6.61 -15.58
N GLN A 106 -8.87 -6.80 -15.56
CA GLN A 106 -8.27 -8.14 -15.60
C GLN A 106 -8.56 -8.93 -14.32
N ILE A 107 -8.53 -8.26 -13.16
CA ILE A 107 -8.92 -8.87 -11.89
C ILE A 107 -10.40 -9.28 -11.93
N PHE A 108 -11.28 -8.39 -12.42
CA PHE A 108 -12.71 -8.68 -12.53
C PHE A 108 -13.00 -9.84 -13.50
N CYS A 109 -12.28 -9.91 -14.63
CA CYS A 109 -12.38 -11.02 -15.57
C CYS A 109 -11.90 -12.35 -14.98
N LYS A 110 -10.78 -12.37 -14.24
CA LYS A 110 -10.29 -13.57 -13.53
C LYS A 110 -11.29 -14.09 -12.49
N THR A 111 -11.91 -13.18 -11.74
CA THR A 111 -12.94 -13.55 -10.75
C THR A 111 -14.19 -14.14 -11.40
N ASN A 112 -14.60 -13.65 -12.57
CA ASN A 112 -15.78 -14.16 -13.28
C ASN A 112 -15.52 -15.42 -14.13
N SER A 113 -14.28 -15.72 -14.52
CA SER A 113 -13.94 -16.94 -15.26
C SER A 113 -13.90 -18.21 -14.40
N LEU A 114 -14.12 -18.08 -13.09
CA LEU A 114 -14.19 -19.19 -12.12
C LEU A 114 -15.64 -19.51 -11.69
N ILE A 115 -16.63 -18.99 -12.42
CA ILE A 115 -18.06 -19.30 -12.25
C ILE A 115 -18.53 -20.13 -13.44
#